data_AF-A0A914U205-F1
#
_entry.id   AF-A0A914U205-F1
#
_cell.length_a   1.000
_cell.length_b   1.000
_cell.length_c   1.000
_cell.angle_alpha   90.00
_cell.angle_beta   90.00
_cell.angle_gamma   90.00
#
_symmetry.space_group_name_H-M   'P 1'
#
loop_
_entity.id
_entity.type
_entity.pdbx_description
1 polymer ?
#
loop_
_entity_poly.entity_id
_entity_poly.type
_entity_poly.pdbx_seq_one_letter_code
_entity_poly.pdbx_strand_id
1 'polypeptide(L)'
;RVPNPQKPGDTPMRFLVRRLGHAYELYPLFILTGAWFVVFCYTVYYSFEKIEIWLDRSQEQAPWDWSRIRNNYWKKPTLLFDTEGQEQAPWDWSRIRNNYWKKPTLLFDTEGVSHQRIPIMETLQDEMLEAAKKRGTR
;
A
#
# COMPACT_ATOMS: atom_id res chain seq x y z
N ARG A 1 -48.20 -41.20 25.85
CA ARG A 1 -46.97 -40.37 25.97
C ARG A 1 -45.84 -41.14 25.32
N VAL A 2 -45.12 -40.53 24.38
CA VAL A 2 -43.95 -41.18 23.74
C VAL A 2 -42.84 -41.25 24.78
N PRO A 3 -42.25 -42.43 25.04
CA PRO A 3 -41.30 -42.64 26.13
C PRO A 3 -39.91 -42.00 25.91
N ASN A 4 -39.63 -41.50 24.70
CA ASN A 4 -38.36 -40.85 24.39
C ASN A 4 -38.56 -39.76 23.31
N PRO A 5 -38.78 -38.48 23.69
CA PRO A 5 -38.85 -37.40 22.71
C PRO A 5 -37.50 -37.27 21.99
N GLN A 6 -37.52 -37.06 20.68
CA GLN A 6 -36.32 -36.86 19.86
C GLN A 6 -35.47 -35.74 20.46
N LYS A 7 -34.22 -36.04 20.85
CA LYS A 7 -33.29 -35.01 21.31
C LYS A 7 -33.17 -33.97 20.19
N PRO A 8 -33.48 -32.69 20.43
CA PRO A 8 -33.41 -31.69 19.38
C PRO A 8 -31.96 -31.63 18.89
N GLY A 9 -31.76 -31.76 17.57
CA GLY A 9 -30.43 -31.91 16.97
C GLY A 9 -29.51 -30.73 17.25
N ASP A 10 -28.21 -30.96 17.08
CA ASP A 10 -27.19 -29.93 17.24
C ASP A 10 -27.17 -29.04 15.99
N THR A 11 -28.02 -28.01 16.00
CA THR A 11 -27.94 -26.94 15.00
C THR A 11 -26.81 -25.98 15.37
N PRO A 12 -26.09 -25.41 14.38
CA PRO A 12 -25.01 -24.45 14.64
C PRO A 12 -25.47 -23.29 15.54
N MET A 13 -26.69 -22.80 15.32
CA MET A 13 -27.31 -21.77 16.13
C MET A 13 -27.48 -22.18 17.60
N ARG A 14 -27.87 -23.43 17.84
CA ARG A 14 -28.02 -23.95 19.20
C ARG A 14 -26.67 -24.17 19.86
N PHE A 15 -25.64 -24.57 19.13
CA PHE A 15 -24.28 -24.63 19.68
C PHE A 15 -23.78 -23.25 20.13
N LEU A 16 -23.98 -22.21 19.31
CA LEU A 16 -23.48 -20.86 19.57
C LEU A 16 -24.28 -20.12 20.67
N VAL A 17 -25.61 -20.34 20.76
CA VAL A 17 -26.48 -19.51 21.60
C VAL A 17 -27.02 -20.21 22.85
N ARG A 18 -26.98 -21.55 22.93
CA ARG A 18 -27.62 -22.32 24.02
C ARG A 18 -27.13 -21.98 25.42
N ARG A 19 -25.87 -21.56 25.60
CA ARG A 19 -25.31 -21.23 26.92
C ARG A 19 -25.31 -19.73 27.25
N LEU A 20 -25.74 -18.86 26.33
CA LEU A 20 -25.77 -17.41 26.55
C LEU A 20 -26.71 -16.99 27.69
N GLY A 21 -27.76 -17.77 27.97
CA GLY A 21 -28.76 -17.46 29.00
C GLY A 21 -28.41 -17.90 30.44
N HIS A 22 -27.26 -18.53 30.69
CA HIS A 22 -26.84 -18.95 32.05
C HIS A 22 -25.46 -18.43 32.45
N ALA A 23 -24.67 -17.90 31.52
CA ALA A 23 -23.33 -17.37 31.77
C ALA A 23 -23.37 -15.84 31.90
N TYR A 24 -23.85 -15.37 33.06
CA TYR A 24 -24.01 -13.94 33.34
C TYR A 24 -22.69 -13.16 33.34
N GLU A 25 -21.58 -13.84 33.60
CA GLU A 25 -20.21 -13.29 33.58
C GLU A 25 -19.78 -12.81 32.18
N LEU A 26 -20.43 -13.29 31.11
CA LEU A 26 -20.08 -12.93 29.74
C LEU A 26 -20.79 -11.66 29.25
N TYR A 27 -21.90 -11.25 29.89
CA TYR A 27 -22.63 -10.06 29.45
C TYR A 27 -21.81 -8.77 29.46
N PRO A 28 -20.97 -8.49 30.48
CA PRO A 28 -20.11 -7.32 30.47
C PRO A 28 -19.13 -7.33 29.29
N LEU A 29 -18.62 -8.50 28.89
CA LEU A 29 -17.73 -8.62 27.73
C LEU A 29 -18.48 -8.35 26.43
N PHE A 30 -19.69 -8.90 26.26
CA PHE A 30 -20.51 -8.60 25.08
C PHE A 30 -20.90 -7.13 24.99
N ILE A 31 -21.28 -6.50 26.10
CA ILE A 31 -21.57 -5.06 26.15
C ILE A 31 -20.33 -4.25 25.76
N LEU A 32 -19.16 -4.62 26.29
CA LEU A 32 -17.91 -3.94 25.99
C LEU A 32 -17.53 -4.09 24.51
N THR A 33 -17.69 -5.27 23.92
CA THR A 33 -17.46 -5.48 22.48
C THR A 33 -18.46 -4.71 21.61
N GLY A 34 -19.73 -4.64 22.01
CA GLY A 34 -20.75 -3.85 21.34
C GLY A 34 -20.44 -2.35 21.40
N ALA A 35 -20.07 -1.85 22.58
CA ALA A 35 -19.66 -0.47 22.77
C ALA A 35 -18.42 -0.12 21.93
N TRP A 36 -17.42 -1.01 21.90
CA TRP A 36 -16.25 -0.85 21.04
C TRP A 36 -16.62 -0.81 19.56
N PHE A 37 -17.51 -1.70 19.11
CA PHE A 37 -17.96 -1.73 17.72
C PHE A 37 -18.72 -0.46 17.31
N VAL A 38 -19.54 0.11 18.21
CA VAL A 38 -20.22 1.39 17.99
C VAL A 38 -19.19 2.53 17.86
N VAL A 39 -18.20 2.58 18.76
CA VAL A 39 -17.11 3.57 18.66
C VAL A 39 -16.33 3.39 17.36
N PHE A 40 -16.01 2.17 16.96
CA PHE A 40 -15.35 1.86 15.69
C PHE A 40 -16.16 2.39 14.50
N CYS A 41 -17.45 2.04 14.39
CA CYS A 41 -18.32 2.54 13.33
C CYS A 41 -18.42 4.07 13.30
N TYR A 42 -18.49 4.71 14.48
CA TYR A 42 -18.49 6.17 14.59
C TYR A 42 -17.17 6.78 14.09
N THR A 43 -16.02 6.21 14.47
CA THR A 43 -14.71 6.70 14.01
C THR A 43 -14.52 6.53 12.51
N VAL A 44 -14.99 5.43 11.94
CA VAL A 44 -14.97 5.18 10.49
C VAL A 44 -15.85 6.19 9.76
N TYR A 45 -17.08 6.40 10.24
CA TYR A 45 -18.00 7.39 9.69
C TYR A 45 -17.38 8.79 9.67
N TYR A 46 -16.84 9.25 10.81
CA TYR A 46 -16.19 10.55 10.91
C TYR A 46 -14.95 10.66 10.01
N SER A 47 -14.20 9.57 9.87
CA SER A 47 -13.02 9.53 9.00
C SER A 47 -13.38 9.68 7.52
N PHE A 48 -14.51 9.10 7.09
CA PHE A 48 -14.99 9.25 5.71
C PHE A 48 -15.46 10.67 5.39
N GLU A 49 -16.09 11.39 6.34
CA GLU A 49 -16.42 12.82 6.17
C GLU A 49 -15.16 13.69 5.97
N LYS A 50 -14.05 13.35 6.63
CA LYS A 50 -12.76 14.08 6.48
C LYS A 50 -11.96 13.66 5.26
N ILE A 51 -12.18 12.46 4.74
CA ILE A 51 -11.55 11.98 3.50
C ILE A 51 -11.96 12.82 2.29
N GLU A 52 -13.19 13.35 2.25
CA GLU A 52 -13.63 14.24 1.17
C GLU A 52 -12.92 15.60 1.17
N ILE A 53 -12.44 16.09 2.33
CA ILE A 53 -11.64 17.31 2.41
C ILE A 53 -10.25 17.10 1.77
N TRP A 54 -9.76 15.86 1.73
CA TRP A 54 -8.43 15.53 1.22
C TRP A 54 -8.38 15.24 -0.29
N LEU A 55 -9.53 14.98 -0.91
CA LEU A 55 -9.62 14.72 -2.34
C LEU A 55 -10.20 15.97 -3.03
N ASP A 56 -9.34 16.95 -3.30
CA ASP A 56 -9.70 18.16 -4.04
C ASP A 56 -10.35 17.80 -5.38
N ARG A 57 -11.67 17.99 -5.48
CA ARG A 57 -12.50 17.80 -6.69
C ARG A 57 -12.75 19.10 -7.45
N SER A 58 -12.00 20.17 -7.17
CA SER A 58 -12.13 21.44 -7.91
C SER A 58 -11.76 21.34 -9.39
N GLN A 59 -11.09 20.25 -9.77
CA GLN A 59 -10.68 19.95 -11.14
C GLN A 59 -11.48 18.76 -11.67
N GLU A 60 -11.96 18.84 -12.91
CA GLU A 60 -12.68 17.74 -13.58
C GLU A 60 -11.81 16.49 -13.78
N GLN A 61 -10.49 16.67 -13.77
CA GLN A 61 -9.51 15.61 -14.00
C GLN A 61 -9.02 15.05 -12.66
N ALA A 62 -9.06 13.73 -12.54
CA ALA A 62 -8.54 13.04 -11.36
C ALA A 62 -7.06 13.41 -11.10
N PRO A 63 -6.61 13.41 -9.83
CA PRO A 63 -5.23 13.78 -9.49
C PRO A 63 -4.16 12.91 -10.18
N TRP A 64 -4.53 11.69 -10.58
CA TRP A 64 -3.68 10.72 -11.28
C TRP A 64 -4.01 10.57 -12.79
N ASP A 65 -4.76 11.50 -13.37
CA ASP A 65 -5.08 11.45 -14.80
C ASP A 65 -3.80 11.58 -15.66
N TRP A 66 -3.68 10.69 -16.65
CA TRP A 66 -2.56 10.65 -17.59
C TRP A 66 -2.42 11.96 -18.37
N SER A 67 -3.54 12.59 -18.72
CA SER A 67 -3.57 13.87 -19.44
C SER A 67 -2.79 14.97 -18.71
N ARG A 68 -2.84 14.97 -17.37
CA ARG A 68 -2.20 15.93 -16.46
C ARG A 68 -0.70 15.66 -16.25
N ILE A 69 -0.27 14.40 -16.36
CA ILE A 69 1.06 13.97 -15.91
C ILE A 69 2.01 13.70 -17.09
N ARG A 70 1.52 13.47 -18.31
CA ARG A 70 2.33 13.07 -19.49
C ARG A 70 3.56 13.95 -19.80
N ASN A 71 3.54 15.25 -19.50
CA ASN A 71 4.65 16.15 -19.85
C ASN A 71 5.70 16.27 -18.74
N ASN A 72 5.34 15.89 -17.50
CA ASN A 72 6.18 16.08 -16.31
C ASN A 72 6.34 14.79 -15.49
N TYR A 73 5.92 13.62 -16.00
CA TYR A 73 5.96 12.36 -15.25
C TYR A 73 7.38 11.97 -14.82
N TRP A 74 8.36 12.24 -15.67
CA TRP A 74 9.79 11.97 -15.47
C TRP A 74 10.45 12.89 -14.42
N LYS A 75 9.79 13.99 -14.04
CA LYS A 75 10.22 14.92 -12.97
C LYS A 75 9.65 14.56 -11.60
N LYS A 76 8.66 13.66 -11.53
CA LYS A 76 8.05 13.29 -10.26
C LYS A 76 9.00 12.36 -9.50
N PRO A 77 9.26 12.61 -8.20
CA PRO A 77 10.08 11.70 -7.41
C PRO A 77 9.35 10.36 -7.27
N THR A 78 10.05 9.27 -7.53
CA THR A 78 9.53 7.89 -7.30
C THR A 78 9.70 7.45 -5.84
N LEU A 79 10.45 8.20 -5.05
CA LEU A 79 10.62 8.00 -3.62
C LEU A 79 9.70 8.98 -2.87
N LEU A 80 9.09 8.52 -1.78
CA LEU A 80 8.23 9.34 -0.91
C LEU A 80 8.95 10.56 -0.33
N PHE A 81 10.28 10.53 -0.26
CA PHE A 81 11.12 11.62 0.25
C PHE A 81 12.36 11.78 -0.64
N ASP A 82 12.44 12.88 -1.38
CA ASP A 82 13.68 13.38 -1.99
C ASP A 82 14.00 14.73 -1.33
N THR A 83 14.96 14.72 -0.41
CA THR A 83 15.32 15.90 0.39
C THR A 83 16.23 16.87 -0.36
N GLU A 84 16.80 16.47 -1.50
CA GLU A 84 17.94 17.18 -2.11
C GLU A 84 17.58 18.04 -3.33
N GLY A 85 16.34 18.01 -3.83
CA GLY A 85 15.87 18.95 -4.87
C GLY A 85 16.77 19.00 -6.12
N GLN A 86 17.29 17.86 -6.56
CA GLN A 86 18.24 17.77 -7.68
C GLN A 86 17.52 17.91 -9.04
N GLU A 87 18.11 18.62 -10.01
CA GLU A 87 17.55 18.80 -11.37
C GLU A 87 17.58 17.52 -12.22
N GLN A 88 18.42 16.57 -11.85
CA GLN A 88 18.60 15.30 -12.57
C GLN A 88 17.62 14.24 -12.08
N ALA A 89 17.04 13.50 -13.02
CA ALA A 89 16.08 12.44 -12.70
C ALA A 89 16.69 11.43 -11.69
N PRO A 90 15.88 10.89 -10.76
CA PRO A 90 16.38 10.03 -9.68
C PRO A 90 17.10 8.76 -10.16
N TRP A 91 16.76 8.28 -11.37
CA TRP A 91 17.37 7.13 -12.04
C TRP A 91 18.30 7.53 -13.20
N ASP A 92 18.76 8.78 -13.22
CA ASP A 92 19.74 9.22 -14.20
C ASP A 92 21.01 8.37 -14.10
N TRP A 93 21.42 7.76 -15.22
CA TRP A 93 22.63 6.95 -15.29
C TRP A 93 23.86 7.69 -14.74
N SER A 94 24.00 8.98 -15.06
CA SER A 94 25.11 9.81 -14.55
C SER A 94 25.15 9.89 -13.02
N ARG A 95 23.99 9.85 -12.36
CA ARG A 95 23.84 9.88 -10.90
C ARG A 95 24.10 8.51 -10.26
N ILE A 96 23.58 7.44 -10.88
CA ILE A 96 23.56 6.11 -10.25
C ILE A 96 24.69 5.19 -10.69
N ARG A 97 25.46 5.55 -11.73
CA ARG A 97 26.54 4.72 -12.30
C ARG A 97 27.44 4.08 -11.24
N ASN A 98 27.82 4.83 -10.21
CA ASN A 98 28.77 4.38 -9.19
C ASN A 98 28.13 3.61 -8.02
N ASN A 99 26.80 3.55 -7.95
CA ASN A 99 26.09 2.95 -6.81
C ASN A 99 24.83 2.15 -7.19
N TYR A 100 24.53 1.93 -8.48
CA TYR A 100 23.28 1.29 -8.90
C TYR A 100 23.14 -0.13 -8.35
N TRP A 101 24.23 -0.92 -8.35
CA TRP A 101 24.23 -2.30 -7.85
C TRP A 101 24.05 -2.39 -6.33
N LYS A 102 24.18 -1.27 -5.60
CA LYS A 102 23.92 -1.20 -4.15
C LYS A 102 22.45 -0.88 -3.83
N LYS A 103 21.65 -0.53 -4.84
CA LYS A 103 20.24 -0.20 -4.65
C LYS A 103 19.44 -1.51 -4.61
N PRO A 104 18.55 -1.68 -3.61
CA PRO A 104 17.74 -2.88 -3.51
C PRO A 104 16.80 -2.96 -4.72
N THR A 105 16.88 -4.07 -5.46
CA THR A 105 16.00 -4.33 -6.61
C THR A 105 14.76 -5.13 -6.22
N LEU A 106 14.87 -5.93 -5.15
CA LEU A 106 13.78 -6.72 -4.59
C LEU A 106 13.42 -6.21 -3.20
N LEU A 107 12.14 -6.30 -2.84
CA LEU A 107 11.65 -5.97 -1.50
C LEU A 107 12.25 -6.88 -0.42
N PHE A 108 12.62 -8.11 -0.79
CA PHE A 108 13.22 -9.09 0.09
C PHE A 108 14.39 -9.77 -0.63
N ASP A 109 15.58 -9.17 -0.55
CA ASP A 109 16.85 -9.83 -0.89
C ASP A 109 17.72 -9.88 0.37
N THR A 110 17.49 -10.91 1.19
CA THR A 110 18.19 -11.11 2.47
C THR A 110 19.65 -11.54 2.28
N GLU A 111 19.99 -12.07 1.11
CA GLU A 111 21.30 -12.65 0.80
C GLU A 111 22.15 -11.74 -0.10
N GLY A 112 21.57 -10.66 -0.63
CA GLY A 112 22.26 -9.69 -1.47
C GLY A 112 22.69 -10.24 -2.83
N VAL A 113 22.11 -11.37 -3.26
CA VAL A 113 22.51 -12.08 -4.48
C VAL A 113 22.15 -11.26 -5.73
N SER A 114 21.15 -10.37 -5.63
CA SER A 114 20.75 -9.51 -6.75
C SER A 114 21.68 -8.31 -7.00
N HIS A 115 22.61 -8.02 -6.07
CA HIS A 115 23.52 -6.87 -6.13
C HIS A 115 24.79 -7.14 -6.95
N GLN A 116 24.62 -7.67 -8.17
CA GLN A 116 25.75 -7.94 -9.07
C GLN A 116 25.97 -6.77 -10.05
N ARG A 117 27.24 -6.41 -10.25
CA ARG A 117 27.61 -5.48 -11.33
C ARG A 117 27.49 -6.18 -12.67
N ILE A 118 26.91 -5.47 -13.63
CA ILE A 118 26.69 -5.96 -15.00
C ILE A 118 27.52 -5.08 -15.95
N PRO A 119 28.77 -5.47 -16.28
CA PRO A 119 29.68 -4.62 -17.04
C PRO A 119 29.16 -4.27 -18.44
N ILE A 120 28.50 -5.21 -19.10
CA ILE A 120 27.94 -4.99 -20.44
C ILE A 120 26.80 -3.98 -20.45
N MET A 121 26.03 -3.92 -19.37
CA MET A 121 24.97 -2.93 -19.21
C MET A 121 25.59 -1.54 -18.97
N GLU A 122 26.65 -1.48 -18.17
CA GLU A 122 27.39 -0.24 -17.90
C GLU A 122 27.94 0.38 -19.20
N THR A 123 28.57 -0.42 -20.07
CA THR A 123 29.09 0.06 -21.36
C THR A 123 27.99 0.57 -22.28
N LEU A 124 26.87 -0.16 -22.38
CA LEU A 124 25.74 0.26 -23.22
C LEU A 124 25.11 1.57 -22.73
N GLN A 125 24.94 1.73 -21.40
CA GLN A 125 24.38 2.96 -20.85
C GLN A 125 25.32 4.16 -21.01
N ASP A 126 26.64 3.95 -20.88
CA ASP A 126 27.65 4.98 -21.15
C ASP A 126 27.60 5.44 -22.62
N GLU A 127 27.54 4.50 -23.57
CA GLU A 127 27.42 4.79 -25.01
C GLU A 127 26.10 5.51 -25.36
N MET A 128 24.98 5.09 -24.78
CA MET A 128 23.69 5.76 -24.97
C MET A 128 23.72 7.19 -24.45
N LEU A 129 24.37 7.43 -23.30
CA LEU A 129 24.49 8.76 -22.72
C LEU A 129 25.38 9.66 -23.59
N GLU A 130 26.48 9.12 -24.12
CA GLU A 130 27.33 9.83 -25.08
C GLU A 130 26.57 10.16 -26.38
N ALA A 131 25.80 9.21 -26.91
CA ALA A 131 24.98 9.41 -28.10
C ALA A 131 23.86 10.45 -27.87
N ALA A 132 23.22 10.44 -26.70
CA ALA A 132 22.19 11.41 -26.33
C ALA A 132 22.76 12.84 -26.23
N LYS A 133 23.97 12.99 -25.67
CA LYS A 133 24.70 14.27 -25.63
C LYS A 133 25.04 14.77 -27.03
N LYS A 134 25.53 13.88 -27.91
CA LYS A 134 25.80 14.23 -29.33
C LYS A 134 24.55 14.71 -30.07
N ARG A 135 23.37 14.20 -29.69
CA ARG A 135 22.08 14.60 -30.27
C ARG A 135 21.47 15.84 -29.62
N GLY A 136 22.04 16.37 -28.53
CA GLY A 136 21.50 17.51 -27.79
C GLY A 136 20.17 17.21 -27.08
N THR A 137 19.80 15.93 -26.94
CA THR A 137 18.56 15.51 -26.25
C THR A 137 18.71 15.49 -24.73
N ARG A 138 19.93 15.65 -24.23
CA ARG A 138 20.30 15.59 -22.81
C ARG A 138 21.56 16.40 -22.55
#